data_AF-B8FDZ9-F1
#
_entry.id   AF-B8FDZ9-F1
#
_cell.length_a   1.000
_cell.length_b   1.000
_cell.length_c   1.000
_cell.angle_alpha   90.00
_cell.angle_beta   90.00
_cell.angle_gamma   90.00
#
_symmetry.space_group_name_H-M   'P 1'
#
loop_
_entity.id
_entity.type
_entity.pdbx_description
1 polymer ?
#
loop_
_entity_poly.entity_id
_entity_poly.type
_entity_poly.pdbx_seq_one_letter_code
_entity_poly.pdbx_strand_id
1 'polypeptide(L)'
;MPDNSNDSNLKHPDRFNSFCYHFNEEERTVVFLHKVILYLVRVLAVLMTLVILWSVLDVVWILFNNIITPPYGILKLDDILNTFGGFLAVLIAIEIFMNIILYLREEVIHVKLVVATALMAAARKVIVFDYGNLEVAYVWATGVVIVALSISFFLVSKTEKKD
;
A
#
# COMPACT_ATOMS: atom_id res chain seq x y z
N MET A 1 31.85 -7.72 59.57
CA MET A 1 32.05 -6.62 58.59
C MET A 1 32.83 -7.20 57.41
N PRO A 2 32.56 -6.80 56.17
CA PRO A 2 31.31 -6.36 55.52
C PRO A 2 31.05 -7.17 54.22
N ASP A 3 29.80 -7.31 53.78
CA ASP A 3 29.17 -6.63 52.62
C ASP A 3 29.84 -6.88 51.26
N ASN A 4 29.09 -7.42 50.29
CA ASN A 4 28.69 -6.59 49.16
C ASN A 4 27.56 -7.25 48.38
N SER A 5 26.36 -6.71 48.59
CA SER A 5 25.30 -6.63 47.59
C SER A 5 25.84 -6.40 46.18
N ASN A 6 25.52 -7.26 45.22
CA ASN A 6 25.16 -6.88 43.84
C ASN A 6 25.11 -8.12 42.95
N ASP A 7 23.99 -8.83 42.99
CA ASP A 7 23.55 -9.66 41.86
C ASP A 7 22.15 -9.23 41.38
N SER A 8 21.82 -7.95 41.58
CA SER A 8 20.63 -7.28 41.04
C SER A 8 20.86 -6.73 39.63
N ASN A 9 21.54 -7.49 38.77
CA ASN A 9 21.67 -7.11 37.36
C ASN A 9 21.56 -8.31 36.41
N LEU A 10 20.50 -9.09 36.59
CA LEU A 10 19.86 -9.79 35.45
C LEU A 10 19.19 -8.71 34.59
N LYS A 11 20.02 -7.96 33.88
CA LYS A 11 19.58 -7.13 32.76
C LYS A 11 19.04 -8.11 31.73
N HIS A 12 17.72 -8.24 31.69
CA HIS A 12 17.02 -8.88 30.59
C HIS A 12 17.64 -8.32 29.30
N PRO A 13 18.25 -9.16 28.44
CA PRO A 13 18.79 -8.65 27.20
C PRO A 13 17.63 -8.00 26.46
N ASP A 14 17.77 -6.70 26.23
CA ASP A 14 16.98 -5.94 25.29
C ASP A 14 16.84 -6.83 24.05
N ARG A 15 15.62 -7.21 23.65
CA ARG A 15 15.37 -8.19 22.54
C ARG A 15 16.08 -7.82 21.22
N PHE A 16 16.52 -6.58 21.11
CA PHE A 16 17.36 -6.04 20.06
C PHE A 16 18.80 -6.57 20.07
N ASN A 17 19.40 -6.78 21.25
CA ASN A 17 20.80 -7.20 21.41
C ASN A 17 21.00 -8.71 21.28
N SER A 18 19.99 -9.53 21.58
CA SER A 18 20.06 -10.99 21.37
C SER A 18 19.96 -11.41 19.90
N PHE A 19 19.48 -10.52 19.03
CA PHE A 19 19.39 -10.74 17.59
C PHE A 19 20.75 -10.53 16.89
N CYS A 20 21.62 -9.70 17.46
CA CYS A 20 22.91 -9.28 16.87
C CYS A 20 24.11 -10.19 17.22
N TYR A 21 23.88 -11.42 17.69
CA TYR A 21 24.97 -12.31 18.13
C TYR A 21 25.18 -13.54 17.23
N HIS A 22 24.49 -13.66 16.08
CA HIS A 22 24.48 -14.92 15.32
C HIS A 22 25.00 -14.91 13.87
N PHE A 23 25.43 -13.80 13.28
CA PHE A 23 26.16 -13.86 12.00
C PHE A 23 27.48 -13.08 12.01
N ASN A 24 28.54 -13.83 11.71
CA ASN A 24 29.81 -13.31 11.20
C ASN A 24 29.61 -12.54 9.89
N GLU A 25 30.22 -11.36 9.77
CA GLU A 25 30.49 -10.50 8.59
C GLU A 25 29.40 -10.31 7.49
N GLU A 26 28.67 -11.34 7.05
CA GLU A 26 27.49 -11.28 6.18
C GLU A 26 26.34 -10.45 6.80
N GLU A 27 26.28 -10.36 8.12
CA GLU A 27 25.26 -9.59 8.85
C GLU A 27 25.37 -8.07 8.58
N ARG A 28 26.59 -7.57 8.33
CA ARG A 28 26.81 -6.11 8.17
C ARG A 28 26.24 -5.58 6.86
N THR A 29 26.32 -6.37 5.79
CA THR A 29 25.79 -6.00 4.48
C THR A 29 24.27 -6.09 4.48
N VAL A 30 23.69 -7.14 5.07
CA VAL A 30 22.23 -7.31 5.20
C VAL A 30 21.61 -6.18 6.04
N VAL A 31 22.22 -5.84 7.17
CA VAL A 31 21.76 -4.73 8.02
C VAL A 31 21.89 -3.37 7.31
N PHE A 32 22.95 -3.17 6.52
CA PHE A 32 23.11 -1.96 5.71
C PHE A 32 22.03 -1.88 4.61
N LEU A 33 21.82 -2.96 3.85
CA LEU A 33 20.77 -3.04 2.82
C LEU A 33 19.39 -2.79 3.42
N HIS A 34 19.09 -3.37 4.58
CA HIS A 34 17.81 -3.17 5.25
C HIS A 34 17.59 -1.68 5.65
N LYS A 35 18.63 -1.01 6.17
CA LYS A 35 18.58 0.44 6.44
C LYS A 35 18.34 1.26 5.19
N VAL A 36 18.99 0.91 4.07
CA VAL A 36 18.79 1.58 2.78
C VAL A 36 17.35 1.39 2.31
N ILE A 37 16.79 0.18 2.38
CA ILE A 37 15.40 -0.09 2.00
C ILE A 37 14.45 0.75 2.85
N LEU A 38 14.58 0.74 4.19
CA LEU A 38 13.71 1.54 5.06
C LEU A 38 13.82 3.05 4.77
N TYR A 39 15.01 3.54 4.43
CA TYR A 39 15.20 4.92 4.00
C TYR A 39 14.45 5.21 2.69
N LEU A 40 14.60 4.35 1.68
CA LEU A 40 13.90 4.49 0.39
C LEU A 40 12.38 4.46 0.56
N VAL A 41 11.85 3.55 1.38
CA VAL A 41 10.40 3.45 1.60
C VAL A 41 9.85 4.67 2.36
N ARG A 42 10.63 5.29 3.26
CA ARG A 42 10.27 6.59 3.87
C ARG A 42 10.20 7.71 2.84
N VAL A 43 11.17 7.79 1.93
CA VAL A 43 11.14 8.76 0.83
C VAL A 43 9.91 8.51 -0.05
N LEU A 44 9.61 7.25 -0.38
CA LEU A 44 8.42 6.87 -1.15
C LEU A 44 7.12 7.29 -0.45
N ALA A 45 7.02 7.14 0.87
CA ALA A 45 5.85 7.58 1.64
C ALA A 45 5.64 9.10 1.58
N VAL A 46 6.72 9.88 1.64
CA VAL A 46 6.66 11.35 1.48
C VAL A 46 6.21 11.71 0.07
N LEU A 47 6.80 11.08 -0.95
CA LEU A 47 6.41 11.30 -2.35
C LEU A 47 4.94 10.95 -2.58
N MET A 48 4.46 9.84 -2.03
CA MET A 48 3.05 9.46 -2.16
C MET A 48 2.11 10.44 -1.47
N THR A 49 2.48 10.99 -0.32
CA THR A 49 1.71 12.07 0.32
C THR A 49 1.57 13.27 -0.63
N LEU A 50 2.66 13.67 -1.30
CA LEU A 50 2.62 14.77 -2.27
C LEU A 50 1.74 14.43 -3.49
N VAL A 51 1.81 13.21 -4.00
CA VAL A 51 0.94 12.73 -5.10
C VAL A 51 -0.53 12.82 -4.70
N ILE A 52 -0.88 12.41 -3.48
CA ILE A 52 -2.26 12.51 -2.98
C ILE A 52 -2.70 13.99 -2.92
N LEU A 53 -1.86 14.87 -2.37
CA LEU A 53 -2.16 16.31 -2.29
C LEU A 53 -2.40 16.90 -3.69
N TRP A 54 -1.52 16.63 -4.64
CA TRP A 54 -1.69 17.09 -6.02
C TRP A 54 -2.93 16.50 -6.68
N SER A 55 -3.22 15.22 -6.46
CA SER A 55 -4.39 14.56 -7.05
C SER A 55 -5.70 15.18 -6.54
N VAL A 56 -5.77 15.52 -5.26
CA VAL A 56 -6.95 16.22 -4.70
C VAL A 56 -7.08 17.62 -5.28
N LEU A 57 -5.98 18.37 -5.38
CA LEU A 57 -5.98 19.71 -5.97
C LEU A 57 -6.41 19.67 -7.44
N ASP A 58 -5.93 18.69 -8.21
CA ASP A 58 -6.28 18.51 -9.62
C ASP A 58 -7.78 18.24 -9.81
N VAL A 59 -8.36 17.35 -9.01
CA VAL A 59 -9.80 17.07 -9.06
C VAL A 59 -10.62 18.31 -8.70
N VAL A 60 -10.23 19.06 -7.67
CA VAL A 60 -10.89 20.32 -7.30
C VAL A 60 -10.78 21.34 -8.43
N TRP A 61 -9.61 21.44 -9.08
CA TRP A 61 -9.38 22.34 -10.20
C TRP A 61 -10.28 22.01 -11.40
N ILE A 62 -10.34 20.73 -11.78
CA ILE A 62 -11.19 20.24 -12.89
C ILE A 62 -12.66 20.54 -12.60
N LEU A 63 -13.13 20.22 -11.38
CA LEU A 63 -14.51 20.51 -10.97
C LEU A 63 -14.84 22.00 -11.03
N PHE A 64 -13.94 22.84 -10.50
CA PHE A 64 -14.13 24.28 -10.53
C PHE A 64 -14.21 24.80 -11.96
N ASN A 65 -13.27 24.40 -12.82
CA ASN A 65 -13.22 24.79 -14.22
C ASN A 65 -14.49 24.37 -14.99
N ASN A 66 -15.00 23.16 -14.72
CA ASN A 66 -16.19 22.63 -15.38
C ASN A 66 -17.49 23.34 -14.93
N ILE A 67 -17.53 23.92 -13.72
CA ILE A 67 -18.71 24.68 -13.24
C ILE A 67 -18.75 26.09 -13.84
N ILE A 68 -17.59 26.73 -14.01
CA ILE A 68 -17.50 28.13 -14.50
C ILE A 68 -17.43 28.24 -16.02
N THR A 69 -17.33 27.14 -16.75
CA THR A 69 -17.32 27.14 -18.22
C THR A 69 -18.74 26.99 -18.77
N PRO A 70 -19.10 27.68 -19.88
CA PRO A 70 -20.44 27.56 -20.47
C PRO A 70 -20.66 26.17 -21.10
N PRO A 71 -21.85 25.53 -20.99
CA PRO A 71 -23.05 25.93 -20.25
C PRO A 71 -22.89 25.79 -18.73
N TYR A 72 -23.01 26.91 -18.02
CA TYR A 72 -22.74 26.99 -16.59
C TYR A 72 -23.57 25.98 -15.78
N GLY A 73 -22.90 25.26 -14.88
CA GLY A 73 -23.55 24.34 -13.94
C GLY A 73 -24.08 23.03 -14.53
N ILE A 74 -23.85 22.73 -15.82
CA ILE A 74 -24.22 21.47 -16.45
C ILE A 74 -22.96 20.68 -16.80
N LEU A 75 -22.69 19.61 -16.04
CA LEU A 75 -21.61 18.68 -16.36
C LEU A 75 -22.08 17.69 -17.43
N LYS A 76 -21.36 17.62 -18.56
CA LYS A 76 -21.60 16.59 -19.56
C LYS A 76 -21.14 15.24 -19.01
N LEU A 77 -21.68 14.15 -19.55
CA LEU A 77 -21.32 12.80 -19.13
C LEU A 77 -19.79 12.58 -19.21
N ASP A 78 -19.14 13.06 -20.26
CA ASP A 78 -17.69 12.94 -20.43
C ASP A 78 -16.90 13.70 -19.34
N ASP A 79 -17.36 14.89 -18.94
CA ASP A 79 -16.74 15.68 -17.87
C ASP A 79 -16.91 15.01 -16.50
N ILE A 80 -18.07 14.38 -16.27
CA ILE A 80 -18.35 13.60 -15.05
C ILE A 80 -17.44 12.37 -14.99
N LEU A 81 -17.34 11.60 -16.09
CA LEU A 81 -16.49 10.41 -16.17
C LEU A 81 -15.01 10.77 -15.98
N ASN A 82 -14.56 11.87 -16.58
CA ASN A 82 -13.19 12.36 -16.39
C ASN A 82 -12.92 12.72 -14.92
N THR A 83 -13.85 13.42 -14.27
CA THR A 83 -13.73 13.76 -12.84
C THR A 83 -13.72 12.50 -11.97
N PHE A 84 -14.56 11.50 -12.27
CA PHE A 84 -14.52 10.20 -11.58
C PHE A 84 -13.17 9.50 -11.75
N GLY A 85 -12.56 9.57 -12.93
CA GLY A 85 -11.19 9.10 -13.15
C GLY A 85 -10.19 9.71 -12.17
N GLY A 86 -10.27 11.03 -11.95
CA GLY A 86 -9.47 11.74 -10.95
C GLY A 86 -9.74 11.30 -9.51
N PHE A 87 -11.02 11.16 -9.11
CA PHE A 87 -11.37 10.62 -7.79
C PHE A 87 -10.84 9.19 -7.58
N LEU A 88 -10.93 8.35 -8.60
CA LEU A 88 -10.41 6.98 -8.58
C LEU A 88 -8.88 6.97 -8.49
N ALA A 89 -8.19 7.89 -9.17
CA ALA A 89 -6.74 8.07 -9.05
C ALA A 89 -6.33 8.45 -7.62
N VAL A 90 -7.06 9.37 -6.96
CA VAL A 90 -6.85 9.70 -5.54
C VAL A 90 -6.99 8.45 -4.66
N LEU A 91 -8.04 7.65 -4.86
CA LEU A 91 -8.25 6.42 -4.10
C LEU A 91 -7.11 5.43 -4.30
N ILE A 92 -6.63 5.26 -5.54
CA ILE A 92 -5.47 4.41 -5.85
C ILE A 92 -4.21 4.92 -5.13
N ALA A 93 -3.96 6.24 -5.12
CA ALA A 93 -2.82 6.81 -4.42
C ALA A 93 -2.88 6.55 -2.90
N ILE A 94 -4.06 6.70 -2.29
CA ILE A 94 -4.28 6.38 -0.86
C ILE A 94 -4.04 4.89 -0.58
N GLU A 95 -4.50 4.00 -1.46
CA GLU A 95 -4.29 2.56 -1.33
C GLU A 95 -2.81 2.19 -1.29
N ILE A 96 -2.04 2.74 -2.23
CA ILE A 96 -0.61 2.47 -2.31
C ILE A 96 0.11 3.08 -1.09
N PHE A 97 -0.30 4.27 -0.65
CA PHE A 97 0.22 4.86 0.58
C PHE A 97 0.01 3.95 1.80
N MET A 98 -1.18 3.36 1.95
CA MET A 98 -1.47 2.44 3.05
C MET A 98 -0.59 1.17 2.99
N ASN A 99 -0.33 0.62 1.80
CA ASN A 99 0.59 -0.50 1.64
C ASN A 99 2.03 -0.15 2.06
N ILE A 100 2.47 1.07 1.76
CA ILE A 100 3.81 1.57 2.11
C ILE A 100 3.92 1.76 3.64
N ILE A 101 2.90 2.35 4.27
CA ILE A 101 2.90 2.57 5.72
C ILE A 101 2.87 1.25 6.50
N LEU A 102 2.15 0.25 5.99
CA LEU A 102 2.15 -1.09 6.58
C LEU A 102 3.58 -1.66 6.65
N TYR A 103 4.34 -1.53 5.56
CA TYR A 103 5.74 -1.95 5.52
C TYR A 103 6.60 -1.19 6.55
N LEU A 104 6.39 0.12 6.70
CA LEU A 104 7.09 0.95 7.69
C LEU A 104 6.76 0.60 9.15
N ARG A 105 5.55 0.11 9.41
CA ARG A 105 5.06 -0.13 10.78
C ARG A 105 5.44 -1.50 11.31
N GLU A 106 5.35 -2.53 10.48
CA GLU A 106 5.43 -3.91 10.95
C GLU A 106 6.74 -4.60 10.58
N GLU A 107 7.62 -3.96 9.77
CA GLU A 107 8.90 -4.48 9.24
C GLU A 107 8.81 -5.89 8.60
N VAL A 108 7.58 -6.41 8.47
CA VAL A 108 7.23 -7.73 7.97
C VAL A 108 6.02 -7.57 7.05
N ILE A 109 6.13 -8.14 5.86
CA ILE A 109 5.05 -8.12 4.88
C ILE A 109 4.05 -9.21 5.24
N HIS A 110 2.92 -8.82 5.85
CA HIS A 110 1.79 -9.72 6.04
C HIS A 110 1.23 -10.13 4.67
N VAL A 111 1.48 -11.38 4.27
CA VAL A 111 1.04 -11.94 2.98
C VAL A 111 -0.46 -11.75 2.76
N LYS A 112 -1.27 -11.86 3.83
CA LYS A 112 -2.71 -11.62 3.79
C LYS A 112 -3.09 -10.21 3.35
N LEU A 113 -2.38 -9.19 3.86
CA LEU A 113 -2.64 -7.80 3.50
C LEU A 113 -2.25 -7.54 2.05
N VAL A 114 -1.12 -8.08 1.59
CA VAL A 114 -0.69 -7.93 0.18
C VAL A 114 -1.69 -8.57 -0.79
N VAL A 115 -2.15 -9.79 -0.50
CA VAL A 115 -3.12 -10.49 -1.36
C VAL A 115 -4.48 -9.78 -1.33
N ALA A 116 -4.91 -9.28 -0.16
CA ALA A 116 -6.12 -8.47 -0.05
C ALA A 116 -6.01 -7.18 -0.89
N THR A 117 -4.88 -6.47 -0.83
CA THR A 117 -4.69 -5.26 -1.62
C THR A 117 -4.58 -5.55 -3.11
N ALA A 118 -3.99 -6.68 -3.52
CA ALA A 118 -3.96 -7.10 -4.91
C ALA A 118 -5.39 -7.35 -5.45
N LEU A 119 -6.24 -8.04 -4.67
CA LEU A 119 -7.64 -8.25 -5.02
C LEU A 119 -8.43 -6.94 -5.07
N MET A 120 -8.23 -6.06 -4.09
CA MET A 120 -8.86 -4.74 -4.03
C MET A 120 -8.44 -3.84 -5.20
N ALA A 121 -7.16 -3.86 -5.58
CA ALA A 121 -6.64 -3.12 -6.73
C ALA A 121 -7.21 -3.64 -8.05
N ALA A 122 -7.30 -4.96 -8.24
CA ALA A 122 -7.91 -5.58 -9.41
C ALA A 122 -9.41 -5.23 -9.51
N ALA A 123 -10.14 -5.31 -8.40
CA ALA A 123 -11.54 -4.91 -8.34
C ALA A 123 -11.70 -3.42 -8.67
N ARG A 124 -10.85 -2.55 -8.10
CA ARG A 124 -10.87 -1.11 -8.39
C ARG A 124 -10.58 -0.81 -9.86
N LYS A 125 -9.71 -1.58 -10.52
CA LYS A 125 -9.42 -1.42 -11.96
C LYS A 125 -10.64 -1.72 -12.84
N VAL A 126 -11.45 -2.73 -12.49
CA VAL A 126 -12.68 -3.09 -13.22
C VAL A 126 -13.75 -2.00 -13.15
N ILE A 127 -13.81 -1.24 -12.05
CA ILE A 127 -14.75 -0.12 -11.90
C ILE A 127 -14.43 1.02 -12.88
N VAL A 128 -13.14 1.23 -13.20
CA VAL A 128 -12.68 2.33 -14.08
C VAL A 128 -12.68 1.95 -15.57
N PHE A 129 -13.11 0.73 -15.92
CA PHE A 129 -13.09 0.29 -17.30
C PHE A 129 -14.07 1.07 -18.18
N ASP A 130 -13.54 1.63 -19.26
CA ASP A 130 -14.34 2.19 -20.35
C ASP A 130 -14.71 1.07 -21.33
N TYR A 131 -15.87 0.45 -21.11
CA TYR A 131 -16.39 -0.64 -21.92
C TYR A 131 -16.73 -0.23 -23.37
N GLY A 132 -16.68 1.06 -23.70
CA GLY A 132 -16.82 1.53 -25.09
C GLY A 132 -15.59 1.27 -25.96
N ASN A 133 -14.40 1.21 -25.36
CA ASN A 133 -13.12 1.08 -26.06
C ASN A 133 -12.33 -0.18 -25.68
N LEU A 134 -12.89 -1.05 -24.83
CA LEU A 134 -12.24 -2.26 -24.35
C LEU A 134 -12.63 -3.49 -25.17
N GLU A 135 -11.63 -4.24 -25.63
CA GLU A 135 -11.86 -5.53 -26.28
C GLU A 135 -12.40 -6.55 -25.26
N VAL A 136 -13.36 -7.36 -25.69
CA VAL A 136 -13.99 -8.41 -24.87
C VAL A 136 -12.95 -9.35 -24.25
N ALA A 137 -11.83 -9.61 -24.95
CA ALA A 137 -10.72 -10.41 -24.45
C ALA A 137 -10.10 -9.86 -23.15
N TYR A 138 -9.96 -8.53 -23.03
CA TYR A 138 -9.42 -7.89 -21.81
C TYR A 138 -10.37 -8.06 -20.62
N VAL A 139 -11.68 -8.03 -20.85
CA VAL A 139 -12.69 -8.24 -19.80
C VAL A 139 -12.60 -9.66 -19.26
N TRP A 140 -12.54 -10.67 -20.15
CA TRP A 140 -12.35 -12.06 -19.74
C TRP A 140 -11.03 -12.30 -19.03
N ALA A 141 -9.91 -11.76 -19.55
CA ALA A 141 -8.61 -11.89 -18.92
C ALA A 141 -8.61 -11.31 -17.49
N THR A 142 -9.22 -10.14 -17.30
CA THR A 142 -9.32 -9.50 -15.98
C THR A 142 -10.18 -10.32 -15.03
N GLY A 143 -11.28 -10.91 -15.52
CA GLY A 143 -12.13 -11.82 -14.74
C GLY A 143 -11.37 -13.05 -14.24
N VAL A 144 -10.56 -13.68 -15.11
CA VAL A 144 -9.73 -14.82 -14.72
C VAL A 144 -8.70 -14.45 -13.64
N VAL A 145 -8.05 -13.29 -13.76
CA VAL A 145 -7.11 -12.80 -12.74
C VAL A 145 -7.81 -12.58 -11.40
N ILE A 146 -8.99 -11.96 -11.39
CA ILE A 146 -9.76 -11.74 -10.16
C ILE A 146 -10.16 -13.06 -9.51
N VAL A 147 -10.59 -14.06 -10.28
CA VAL A 147 -10.91 -15.40 -9.76
C VAL A 147 -9.67 -16.06 -9.15
N ALA A 148 -8.52 -16.00 -9.83
CA ALA A 148 -7.27 -16.55 -9.32
C ALA A 148 -6.82 -15.88 -8.01
N LEU A 149 -6.93 -14.54 -7.93
CA LEU A 149 -6.64 -13.78 -6.71
C LEU A 149 -7.62 -14.12 -5.58
N SER A 150 -8.91 -14.27 -5.89
CA SER A 150 -9.94 -14.63 -4.91
C SER A 150 -9.69 -16.01 -4.30
N ILE A 151 -9.33 -17.00 -5.14
CA ILE A 151 -8.94 -18.34 -4.68
C ILE A 151 -7.69 -18.25 -3.80
N SER A 152 -6.67 -17.52 -4.23
CA SER A 152 -5.42 -17.32 -3.45
C SER A 152 -5.70 -16.71 -2.08
N PHE A 153 -6.54 -15.67 -2.03
CA PHE A 153 -6.96 -15.04 -0.78
C PHE A 153 -7.69 -16.00 0.16
N PHE A 154 -8.56 -16.85 -0.38
CA PHE A 154 -9.27 -17.88 0.40
C PHE A 154 -8.32 -18.92 1.01
N LEU A 155 -7.31 -19.37 0.25
CA LEU A 155 -6.32 -20.32 0.76
C LEU A 155 -5.47 -19.70 1.88
N VAL A 156 -4.92 -18.50 1.63
CA VAL A 156 -4.10 -17.78 2.63
C VAL A 156 -4.90 -17.51 3.91
N SER A 157 -6.17 -17.15 3.79
CA SER A 157 -7.04 -16.86 4.94
C SER A 157 -7.44 -18.10 5.75
N LYS A 158 -7.37 -19.30 5.18
CA LYS A 158 -7.70 -20.56 5.88
C LYS A 158 -6.57 -21.07 6.77
N THR A 159 -5.32 -20.85 6.39
CA THR A 159 -4.15 -21.38 7.10
C THR A 159 -3.96 -20.78 8.49
N GLU A 160 -4.40 -19.55 8.72
CA GLU A 160 -4.31 -18.90 10.05
C GLU A 160 -5.41 -19.30 11.04
N LYS A 161 -6.52 -19.90 10.59
CA LYS A 161 -7.67 -20.19 11.47
C LYS A 161 -7.50 -21.47 12.30
N LYS A 162 -6.27 -21.92 12.49
CA LYS A 162 -5.91 -23.17 13.17
C LYS A 162 -4.83 -22.94 14.21
N ASP A 163 -5.05 -21.95 15.08
CA ASP A 163 -4.48 -21.82 16.42
C ASP A 163 -5.56 -21.30 17.38
#